data_AF-A0A5N4AW76-F1
#
_entry.id   AF-A0A5N4AW76-F1
#
_cell.length_a   1.000
_cell.length_b   1.000
_cell.length_c   1.000
_cell.angle_alpha   90.00
_cell.angle_beta   90.00
_cell.angle_gamma   90.00
#
_symmetry.space_group_name_H-M   'P 1'
#
loop_
_entity.id
_entity.type
_entity.pdbx_description
1 polymer ?
#
loop_
_entity_poly.entity_id
_entity_poly.type
_entity_poly.pdbx_seq_one_letter_code
_entity_poly.pdbx_strand_id
1 'polypeptide(L)'
;MEEQHEIITCTPPELREIANSTVDNLLPQKSKLKYEKEYLKFDQWCKENKAQHISENVLLAYFELQTHLKKPSSLWSMYSMLRSYLNVHKNVDISRYVKLQALLKRFSQGYEPKKSKILDLEQINRFIQEADDKHYLDTKITDVRDVGDMLVVNIRDTKTNVDRTFTIVNNDRKIRGEHVAPIINLHNCENCIINVNIAK
;
A
#
# COMPACT_ATOMS: atom_id res chain seq x y z
N MET A 1 24.13 23.03 -5.74
CA MET A 1 23.26 23.73 -6.73
C MET A 1 23.96 23.85 -8.08
N GLU A 2 25.29 23.94 -8.13
CA GLU A 2 26.06 24.05 -9.37
C GLU A 2 25.98 22.78 -10.25
N GLU A 3 26.08 21.57 -9.69
CA GLU A 3 26.08 20.33 -10.47
C GLU A 3 24.79 20.03 -11.26
N GLN A 4 23.61 20.46 -10.78
CA GLN A 4 22.34 20.24 -11.50
C GLN A 4 22.13 21.25 -12.65
N HIS A 5 22.76 22.43 -12.56
CA HIS A 5 22.70 23.43 -13.61
C HIS A 5 23.60 23.05 -14.80
N GLU A 6 24.70 22.34 -14.56
CA GLU A 6 25.62 21.86 -15.60
C GLU A 6 25.06 20.70 -16.44
N ILE A 7 24.23 19.81 -15.88
CA ILE A 7 23.68 18.64 -16.62
C ILE A 7 22.58 19.06 -17.62
N ILE A 8 21.84 20.13 -17.32
CA ILE A 8 20.69 20.57 -18.13
C ILE A 8 21.14 21.29 -19.42
N THR A 9 22.29 21.95 -19.42
CA THR A 9 22.81 22.70 -20.58
C THR A 9 23.46 21.81 -21.64
N CYS A 10 23.86 20.59 -21.29
CA CYS A 10 24.47 19.61 -22.21
C CYS A 10 23.46 18.67 -22.88
N THR A 11 22.16 18.78 -22.56
CA THR A 11 21.11 17.89 -23.11
C THR A 11 20.27 18.63 -24.15
N PRO A 12 20.23 18.17 -25.43
CA PRO A 12 19.37 18.73 -26.46
C PRO A 12 17.89 18.79 -26.02
N PRO A 13 17.11 19.80 -26.46
CA PRO A 13 15.71 19.99 -26.03
C PRO A 13 14.81 18.75 -26.22
N GLU A 14 14.96 18.04 -27.35
CA GLU A 14 14.21 16.83 -27.67
C GLU A 14 14.51 15.69 -26.66
N LEU A 15 15.78 15.49 -26.32
CA LEU A 15 16.20 14.49 -25.33
C LEU A 15 15.78 14.89 -23.90
N ARG A 16 15.71 16.19 -23.61
CA ARG A 16 15.23 16.71 -22.32
C ARG A 16 13.75 16.42 -22.09
N GLU A 17 12.92 16.55 -23.12
CA GLU A 17 11.49 16.20 -23.02
C GLU A 17 11.30 14.70 -22.77
N ILE A 18 12.04 13.85 -23.49
CA ILE A 18 12.03 12.39 -23.28
C ILE A 18 12.49 12.06 -21.85
N ALA A 19 13.57 12.68 -21.37
CA ALA A 19 14.08 12.47 -20.02
C ALA A 19 13.05 12.90 -18.95
N ASN A 20 12.44 14.08 -19.09
CA ASN A 20 11.42 14.56 -18.15
C ASN A 20 10.20 13.66 -18.12
N SER A 21 9.71 13.22 -19.28
CA SER A 21 8.60 12.27 -19.39
C SER A 21 8.95 10.93 -18.74
N THR A 22 10.19 10.47 -18.89
CA THR A 22 10.69 9.23 -18.26
C THR A 22 10.73 9.37 -16.74
N VAL A 23 11.28 10.48 -16.23
CA VAL A 23 11.34 10.80 -14.80
C VAL A 23 9.94 10.82 -14.18
N ASP A 24 8.97 11.38 -14.88
CA ASP A 24 7.58 11.45 -14.46
C ASP A 24 6.90 10.07 -14.30
N ASN A 25 7.42 9.05 -14.99
CA ASN A 25 6.97 7.66 -14.92
C ASN A 25 7.71 6.84 -13.83
N LEU A 26 8.73 7.39 -13.18
CA LEU A 26 9.48 6.70 -12.11
C LEU A 26 8.68 6.59 -10.80
N LEU A 27 7.70 7.47 -10.60
CA LEU A 27 6.76 7.35 -9.48
C LEU A 27 5.58 6.42 -9.85
N PRO A 28 4.99 5.70 -8.89
CA PRO A 28 3.86 4.81 -9.19
C PRO A 28 2.69 5.60 -9.79
N GLN A 29 2.34 5.31 -11.05
CA GLN A 29 1.38 6.09 -11.85
C GLN A 29 0.05 6.32 -11.13
N LYS A 30 -0.55 5.26 -10.55
CA LYS A 30 -1.83 5.35 -9.82
C LYS A 30 -1.80 6.29 -8.61
N SER A 31 -0.64 6.48 -7.98
CA SER A 31 -0.51 7.25 -6.73
C SER A 31 0.37 8.48 -6.83
N LYS A 32 0.86 8.86 -8.02
CA LYS A 32 1.79 9.99 -8.22
C LYS A 32 1.34 11.26 -7.50
N LEU A 33 0.08 11.65 -7.69
CA LEU A 33 -0.51 12.84 -7.04
C LEU A 33 -0.42 12.80 -5.50
N LYS A 34 -0.42 11.61 -4.90
CA LYS A 34 -0.29 11.46 -3.44
C LYS A 34 1.13 11.80 -2.97
N TYR A 35 2.14 11.38 -3.73
CA TYR A 35 3.56 11.64 -3.41
C TYR A 35 3.86 13.12 -3.56
N GLU A 36 3.39 13.73 -4.65
CA GLU A 36 3.52 15.16 -4.90
C GLU A 36 2.84 15.98 -3.79
N LYS A 37 1.59 15.67 -3.44
CA LYS A 37 0.88 16.35 -2.34
C LYS A 37 1.63 16.25 -1.01
N GLU A 38 2.28 15.12 -0.73
CA GLU A 38 3.06 14.99 0.51
C GLU A 38 4.34 15.83 0.46
N TYR A 39 5.04 15.84 -0.68
CA TYR A 39 6.19 16.72 -0.89
C TYR A 39 5.81 18.20 -0.74
N LEU A 40 4.70 18.64 -1.34
CA LEU A 40 4.27 20.04 -1.26
C LEU A 40 4.02 20.50 0.18
N LYS A 41 3.48 19.64 1.05
CA LYS A 41 3.34 19.95 2.49
C LYS A 41 4.68 20.13 3.17
N PHE A 42 5.64 19.25 2.87
CA PHE A 42 6.99 19.35 3.41
C PHE A 42 7.73 20.59 2.88
N ASP A 43 7.61 20.89 1.59
CA ASP A 43 8.20 22.05 0.93
C ASP A 43 7.65 23.37 1.51
N GLN A 44 6.34 23.42 1.73
CA GLN A 44 5.68 24.55 2.39
C GLN A 44 6.19 24.74 3.82
N TRP A 45 6.28 23.67 4.60
CA TRP A 45 6.85 23.73 5.95
C TRP A 45 8.32 24.19 5.93
N CYS A 46 9.12 23.76 4.95
CA CYS A 46 10.50 24.22 4.80
C CYS A 46 10.56 25.74 4.55
N LYS A 47 9.68 26.28 3.70
CA LYS A 47 9.58 27.71 3.42
C LYS A 47 9.21 28.50 4.67
N GLU A 48 8.20 28.05 5.41
CA GLU A 48 7.73 28.67 6.65
C GLU A 48 8.83 28.70 7.73
N ASN A 49 9.64 27.64 7.80
CA ASN A 49 10.74 27.52 8.76
C ASN A 49 12.09 28.03 8.22
N LYS A 50 12.09 28.70 7.05
CA LYS A 50 13.28 29.28 6.40
C LYS A 50 14.42 28.28 6.22
N ALA A 51 14.10 27.00 6.00
CA ALA A 51 15.10 25.96 5.74
C ALA A 51 15.74 26.17 4.37
N GLN A 52 17.04 26.43 4.35
CA GLN A 52 17.78 26.71 3.10
C GLN A 52 18.01 25.45 2.25
N HIS A 53 18.24 24.29 2.89
CA HIS A 53 18.57 23.05 2.21
C HIS A 53 17.85 21.85 2.84
N ILE A 54 17.44 20.90 2.00
CA ILE A 54 16.88 19.62 2.45
C ILE A 54 18.03 18.75 2.98
N SER A 55 18.20 18.74 4.29
CA SER A 55 19.23 17.99 5.00
C SER A 55 18.62 16.97 5.97
N GLU A 56 19.44 16.05 6.48
CA GLU A 56 19.01 15.12 7.52
C GLU A 56 18.46 15.86 8.76
N ASN A 57 19.09 16.96 9.18
CA ASN A 57 18.63 17.75 10.33
C ASN A 57 17.24 18.39 10.10
N VAL A 58 16.99 18.90 8.89
CA VAL A 58 15.69 19.47 8.52
C VAL A 58 14.60 18.39 8.55
N LEU A 59 14.89 17.18 8.05
CA LEU A 59 13.96 16.07 8.11
C LEU A 59 13.76 15.54 9.54
N LEU A 60 14.82 15.48 10.35
CA LEU A 60 14.71 15.11 11.78
C LEU A 60 13.74 16.04 12.50
N ALA A 61 13.91 17.36 12.35
CA ALA A 61 13.02 18.36 12.93
C ALA A 61 11.58 18.21 12.41
N TYR A 62 11.41 18.05 11.09
CA TYR A 62 10.09 17.85 10.49
C TYR A 62 9.38 16.62 11.05
N PHE A 63 10.04 15.46 11.05
CA PHE A 63 9.45 14.20 11.51
C PHE A 63 9.20 14.17 13.02
N GLU A 64 10.04 14.82 13.82
CA GLU A 64 9.77 15.02 15.25
C GLU A 64 8.47 15.80 15.45
N LEU A 65 8.24 16.90 14.74
CA LEU A 65 6.98 17.64 14.85
C LEU A 65 5.77 16.83 14.35
N GLN A 66 5.94 16.03 13.30
CA GLN A 66 4.86 15.17 12.78
C GLN A 66 4.49 14.04 13.74
N THR A 67 5.37 13.61 14.65
CA THR A 67 5.07 12.50 15.58
C THR A 67 3.93 12.81 16.54
N HIS A 68 3.67 14.08 16.81
CA HIS A 68 2.56 14.52 17.66
C HIS A 68 1.21 14.50 16.92
N LEU A 69 1.24 14.50 15.59
CA LEU A 69 0.05 14.61 14.74
C LEU A 69 -0.33 13.27 14.09
N LYS A 70 0.61 12.33 13.98
CA LYS A 70 0.46 11.12 13.17
C LYS A 70 0.93 9.87 13.90
N LYS A 71 0.28 8.75 13.59
CA LYS A 71 0.69 7.44 14.06
C LYS A 71 2.01 7.02 13.39
N PRO A 72 2.82 6.15 14.04
CA PRO A 72 4.09 5.68 13.50
C PRO A 72 4.00 5.08 12.09
N SER A 73 2.96 4.29 11.78
CA SER A 73 2.72 3.73 10.44
C SER A 73 2.47 4.79 9.38
N SER A 74 1.80 5.90 9.74
CA SER A 74 1.61 7.05 8.87
C SER A 74 2.92 7.82 8.65
N LEU A 75 3.79 7.93 9.66
CA LEU A 75 5.12 8.54 9.53
C LEU A 75 6.00 7.74 8.57
N TRP A 76 6.03 6.41 8.66
CA TRP A 76 6.73 5.57 7.69
C TRP A 76 6.18 5.70 6.27
N SER A 77 4.86 5.85 6.13
CA SER A 77 4.22 6.10 4.83
C SER A 77 4.64 7.45 4.26
N MET A 78 4.66 8.50 5.09
CA MET A 78 5.16 9.84 4.73
C MET A 78 6.64 9.80 4.33
N TYR A 79 7.49 9.15 5.14
CA TYR A 79 8.91 8.95 4.82
C TYR A 79 9.09 8.26 3.48
N SER A 80 8.32 7.20 3.21
CA SER A 80 8.42 6.46 1.94
C SER A 80 8.02 7.33 0.75
N MET A 81 6.95 8.13 0.87
CA MET A 81 6.52 9.05 -0.17
C MET A 81 7.57 10.14 -0.44
N LEU A 82 8.08 10.77 0.62
CA LEU A 82 9.14 11.78 0.51
C LEU A 82 10.42 11.18 -0.06
N ARG A 83 10.82 9.98 0.37
CA ARG A 83 12.02 9.30 -0.14
C ARG A 83 11.96 9.12 -1.65
N SER A 84 10.87 8.58 -2.17
CA SER A 84 10.72 8.38 -3.61
C SER A 84 10.72 9.71 -4.36
N TYR A 85 9.93 10.70 -3.90
CA TYR A 85 9.81 11.97 -4.59
C TYR A 85 11.11 12.78 -4.57
N LEU A 86 11.76 12.89 -3.42
CA LEU A 86 13.02 13.62 -3.26
C LEU A 86 14.15 13.00 -4.06
N ASN A 87 14.23 11.66 -4.10
CA ASN A 87 15.24 10.98 -4.90
C ASN A 87 15.05 11.25 -6.40
N VAL A 88 13.81 11.15 -6.89
CA VAL A 88 13.50 11.29 -8.33
C VAL A 88 13.55 12.75 -8.80
N HIS A 89 12.96 13.68 -8.06
CA HIS A 89 12.73 15.06 -8.54
C HIS A 89 13.64 16.11 -7.90
N LYS A 90 14.33 15.79 -6.81
CA LYS A 90 15.23 16.72 -6.11
C LYS A 90 16.67 16.22 -6.03
N ASN A 91 16.93 14.99 -6.48
CA ASN A 91 18.21 14.30 -6.35
C ASN A 91 18.70 14.27 -4.89
N VAL A 92 17.78 14.05 -3.94
CA VAL A 92 18.10 13.93 -2.51
C VAL A 92 17.75 12.52 -2.04
N ASP A 93 18.78 11.71 -1.80
CA ASP A 93 18.64 10.34 -1.31
C ASP A 93 18.59 10.29 0.23
N ILE A 94 17.38 10.41 0.78
CA ILE A 94 17.15 10.33 2.23
C ILE A 94 17.27 8.90 2.79
N SER A 95 17.58 7.89 1.96
CA SER A 95 17.83 6.54 2.44
C SER A 95 19.18 6.41 3.16
N ARG A 96 20.09 7.35 2.90
CA ARG A 96 21.41 7.44 3.54
C ARG A 96 21.35 8.13 4.90
N TYR A 97 20.21 8.69 5.27
CA TYR A 97 20.01 9.43 6.52
C TYR A 97 19.73 8.47 7.67
N VAL A 98 20.82 7.90 8.22
CA VAL A 98 20.78 6.88 9.27
C VAL A 98 20.15 7.37 10.57
N LYS A 99 20.32 8.65 10.94
CA LYS A 99 19.72 9.23 12.14
C LYS A 99 18.22 9.37 11.96
N LEU A 100 17.77 9.79 10.77
CA LEU A 100 16.35 9.85 10.43
C LEU A 100 15.69 8.47 10.50
N GLN A 101 16.36 7.45 9.97
CA GLN A 101 15.87 6.06 10.06
C GLN A 101 15.81 5.57 11.50
N ALA A 102 16.82 5.86 12.32
CA ALA A 102 16.84 5.52 13.74
C ALA A 102 15.68 6.22 14.48
N LEU A 103 15.41 7.49 14.17
CA LEU A 103 14.30 8.25 14.73
C LEU A 103 12.94 7.62 14.39
N LEU A 104 12.69 7.28 13.12
CA LEU A 104 11.45 6.63 12.70
C LEU A 104 11.25 5.25 13.34
N LYS A 105 12.33 4.49 13.52
CA LYS A 105 12.31 3.21 14.25
C LYS A 105 11.94 3.43 15.71
N ARG A 106 12.50 4.45 16.37
CA ARG A 106 12.17 4.83 17.75
C ARG A 106 10.68 5.18 17.89
N PHE A 107 10.11 5.96 16.98
CA PHE A 107 8.67 6.27 17.00
C PHE A 107 7.77 5.03 16.88
N SER A 108 8.29 3.97 16.27
CA SER A 108 7.56 2.72 16.10
C SER A 108 7.72 1.75 17.26
N GLN A 109 8.57 2.06 18.24
CA GLN A 109 8.74 1.22 19.43
C GLN A 109 7.44 1.19 20.23
N GLY A 110 6.99 -0.02 20.58
CA GLY A 110 5.72 -0.22 21.28
C GLY A 110 4.47 0.10 20.45
N TYR A 111 4.60 0.43 19.16
CA TYR A 111 3.44 0.62 18.31
C TYR A 111 2.79 -0.73 17.98
N GLU A 112 1.55 -0.91 18.44
CA GLU A 112 0.72 -2.03 18.04
C GLU A 112 -0.22 -1.64 16.89
N PRO A 113 -0.16 -2.34 15.74
CA PRO A 113 -1.10 -2.13 14.66
C PRO A 113 -2.53 -2.38 15.11
N LYS A 114 -3.42 -1.40 14.86
CA LYS A 114 -4.86 -1.60 15.08
C LYS A 114 -5.36 -2.67 14.12
N LYS A 115 -5.76 -3.82 14.65
CA LYS A 115 -6.45 -4.84 13.87
C LYS A 115 -7.81 -4.29 13.41
N SER A 116 -8.19 -4.60 12.17
CA SER A 116 -9.55 -4.36 11.69
C SER A 116 -10.54 -5.12 12.56
N LYS A 117 -11.75 -4.57 12.74
CA LYS A 117 -12.83 -5.33 13.36
C LYS A 117 -13.11 -6.54 12.48
N ILE A 118 -13.10 -7.71 13.08
CA ILE A 118 -13.53 -8.95 12.44
C ILE A 118 -15.03 -9.03 12.66
N LEU A 119 -15.80 -9.32 11.60
CA LEU A 119 -17.23 -9.51 11.72
C LEU A 119 -17.50 -10.82 12.48
N ASP A 120 -18.42 -10.78 13.42
CA ASP A 120 -18.94 -12.00 14.04
C ASP A 120 -19.97 -12.70 13.14
N LEU A 121 -20.37 -13.90 13.53
CA LEU A 121 -21.31 -14.72 12.74
C LEU A 121 -22.67 -14.02 12.54
N GLU A 122 -23.15 -13.30 13.57
CA GLU A 122 -24.42 -12.58 13.48
C GLU A 122 -24.33 -11.42 12.49
N GLN A 123 -23.23 -10.66 12.54
CA GLN A 123 -22.95 -9.57 11.61
C GLN A 123 -22.78 -10.08 10.17
N ILE A 124 -22.13 -11.22 9.98
CA ILE A 124 -22.01 -11.87 8.67
C ILE A 124 -23.39 -12.27 8.15
N ASN A 125 -24.19 -12.98 8.96
CA ASN A 125 -25.52 -13.42 8.55
C ASN A 125 -26.42 -12.24 8.22
N ARG A 126 -26.41 -11.19 9.06
CA ARG A 126 -27.14 -9.95 8.80
C ARG A 126 -26.70 -9.31 7.49
N PHE A 127 -25.39 -9.23 7.22
CA PHE A 127 -24.89 -8.70 5.95
C PHE A 127 -25.37 -9.54 4.76
N ILE A 128 -25.30 -10.87 4.82
CA ILE A 128 -25.74 -11.72 3.70
C ILE A 128 -27.25 -11.60 3.44
N GLN A 129 -28.06 -11.44 4.47
CA GLN A 129 -29.52 -11.38 4.33
C GLN A 129 -30.05 -10.00 3.95
N GLU A 130 -29.43 -8.94 4.46
CA GLU A 130 -29.99 -7.59 4.40
C GLU A 130 -29.21 -6.65 3.47
N ALA A 131 -27.98 -6.97 3.07
CA ALA A 131 -27.20 -6.10 2.20
C ALA A 131 -27.77 -6.08 0.78
N ASP A 132 -27.87 -4.88 0.20
CA ASP A 132 -28.37 -4.69 -1.15
C ASP A 132 -27.41 -5.30 -2.20
N ASP A 133 -27.92 -6.26 -2.97
CA ASP A 133 -27.15 -6.95 -4.00
C ASP A 133 -26.57 -5.95 -5.02
N LYS A 134 -27.31 -4.92 -5.44
CA LYS A 134 -26.81 -4.00 -6.47
C LYS A 134 -25.50 -3.29 -6.08
N HIS A 135 -25.25 -3.04 -4.80
CA HIS A 135 -24.02 -2.37 -4.34
C HIS A 135 -22.90 -3.35 -3.97
N TYR A 136 -23.24 -4.56 -3.50
CA TYR A 136 -22.27 -5.50 -2.93
C TYR A 136 -22.04 -6.77 -3.79
N LEU A 137 -22.82 -6.96 -4.86
CA LEU A 137 -22.74 -8.10 -5.79
C LEU A 137 -21.79 -7.85 -6.97
N ASP A 138 -21.33 -6.62 -7.23
CA ASP A 138 -20.41 -6.30 -8.35
C ASP A 138 -18.99 -6.89 -8.17
N THR A 139 -18.67 -7.40 -6.98
CA THR A 139 -17.44 -8.18 -6.72
C THR A 139 -17.61 -9.67 -7.05
N LYS A 140 -18.81 -10.10 -7.42
CA LYS A 140 -19.26 -11.49 -7.45
C LYS A 140 -19.42 -11.91 -8.93
N ILE A 141 -18.91 -13.10 -9.27
CA ILE A 141 -19.37 -13.94 -10.39
C ILE A 141 -18.59 -13.91 -11.73
N THR A 142 -17.59 -13.06 -11.98
CA THR A 142 -16.91 -13.18 -13.30
C THR A 142 -15.92 -14.34 -13.40
N ASP A 143 -15.57 -15.01 -12.29
CA ASP A 143 -14.53 -16.03 -12.32
C ASP A 143 -14.63 -17.14 -11.28
N VAL A 144 -15.87 -17.64 -11.10
CA VAL A 144 -16.18 -18.83 -10.31
C VAL A 144 -16.38 -20.03 -11.25
N ARG A 145 -15.62 -21.10 -11.04
CA ARG A 145 -15.78 -22.37 -11.73
C ARG A 145 -16.29 -23.43 -10.77
N ASP A 146 -17.41 -24.04 -11.12
CA ASP A 146 -17.93 -25.23 -10.45
C ASP A 146 -17.25 -26.47 -11.05
N VAL A 147 -16.57 -27.24 -10.19
CA VAL A 147 -15.87 -28.49 -10.55
C VAL A 147 -16.48 -29.67 -9.79
N GLY A 148 -17.76 -29.57 -9.40
CA GLY A 148 -18.52 -30.58 -8.69
C GLY A 148 -18.33 -30.47 -7.18
N ASP A 149 -17.31 -31.14 -6.63
CA ASP A 149 -17.07 -31.17 -5.18
C ASP A 149 -16.44 -29.87 -4.62
N MET A 150 -16.28 -28.86 -5.47
CA MET A 150 -15.42 -27.71 -5.22
C MET A 150 -15.81 -26.51 -6.09
N LEU A 151 -15.90 -25.33 -5.48
CA LEU A 151 -15.95 -24.06 -6.21
C LEU A 151 -14.55 -23.44 -6.24
N VAL A 152 -14.04 -23.19 -7.44
CA VAL A 152 -12.77 -22.51 -7.67
C VAL A 152 -13.06 -21.05 -7.99
N VAL A 153 -12.58 -20.13 -7.14
CA VAL A 153 -12.77 -18.69 -7.30
C VAL A 153 -11.44 -18.05 -7.65
N ASN A 154 -11.34 -17.47 -8.84
CA ASN A 154 -10.19 -16.68 -9.23
C ASN A 154 -10.41 -15.20 -8.88
N ILE A 155 -9.37 -14.58 -8.37
CA ILE A 155 -9.25 -13.16 -8.10
C ILE A 155 -8.28 -12.61 -9.16
N ARG A 156 -8.86 -12.08 -10.24
CA ARG A 156 -8.14 -11.32 -11.27
C ARG A 156 -7.86 -9.90 -10.77
N ASP A 157 -7.01 -9.16 -11.49
CA ASP A 157 -6.72 -7.74 -11.25
C ASP A 157 -6.24 -7.43 -9.83
N THR A 158 -5.41 -8.31 -9.27
CA THR A 158 -4.87 -8.08 -7.93
C THR A 158 -3.94 -6.87 -7.91
N LYS A 159 -3.75 -6.29 -6.72
CA LYS A 159 -2.79 -5.19 -6.51
C LYS A 159 -1.38 -5.49 -7.04
N THR A 160 -1.00 -6.77 -7.09
CA THR A 160 0.32 -7.22 -7.55
C THR A 160 0.32 -7.70 -9.00
N ASN A 161 -0.81 -7.63 -9.72
CA ASN A 161 -0.98 -8.20 -11.05
C ASN A 161 -0.64 -9.70 -11.12
N VAL A 162 -0.80 -10.38 -9.98
CA VAL A 162 -0.61 -11.82 -9.84
C VAL A 162 -1.96 -12.39 -9.47
N ASP A 163 -2.52 -13.21 -10.34
CA ASP A 163 -3.79 -13.84 -10.10
C ASP A 163 -3.71 -14.73 -8.85
N ARG A 164 -4.80 -14.72 -8.08
CA ARG A 164 -4.92 -15.56 -6.89
C ARG A 164 -6.16 -16.41 -7.03
N THR A 165 -6.07 -17.66 -6.61
CA THR A 165 -7.22 -18.55 -6.59
C THR A 165 -7.44 -19.01 -5.16
N PHE A 166 -8.69 -18.98 -4.72
CA PHE A 166 -9.11 -19.70 -3.52
C PHE A 166 -10.22 -20.66 -3.86
N THR A 167 -10.43 -21.59 -2.97
CA THR A 167 -11.27 -22.74 -3.23
C THR A 167 -12.21 -22.94 -2.06
N ILE A 168 -13.49 -23.16 -2.36
CA ILE A 168 -14.53 -23.49 -1.38
C ILE A 168 -14.84 -24.99 -1.54
N VAL A 169 -14.64 -25.75 -0.47
CA VAL A 169 -14.93 -27.19 -0.41
C VAL A 169 -15.87 -27.50 0.75
N ASN A 170 -16.72 -28.52 0.60
CA ASN A 170 -17.59 -29.00 1.66
C ASN A 170 -16.79 -29.71 2.78
N ASN A 171 -17.12 -29.43 4.04
CA ASN A 171 -16.40 -29.79 5.28
C ASN A 171 -16.37 -31.31 5.55
N ASP A 172 -17.30 -32.07 4.96
CA ASP A 172 -17.40 -33.52 5.17
C ASP A 172 -16.19 -34.30 4.65
N ARG A 173 -15.28 -33.65 3.91
CA ARG A 173 -14.02 -34.23 3.45
C ARG A 173 -12.83 -33.48 4.06
N LYS A 174 -12.32 -33.95 5.20
CA LYS A 174 -11.01 -33.53 5.73
C LYS A 174 -9.95 -33.69 4.65
N ILE A 175 -9.36 -32.58 4.20
CA ILE A 175 -8.10 -32.63 3.45
C ILE A 175 -7.06 -33.16 4.43
N ARG A 176 -6.45 -34.30 4.09
CA ARG A 176 -5.49 -34.98 4.96
C ARG A 176 -4.29 -34.06 5.21
N GLY A 177 -4.21 -33.54 6.43
CA GLY A 177 -3.01 -32.94 7.01
C GLY A 177 -2.82 -31.47 6.68
N GLU A 178 -3.51 -30.59 7.39
CA GLU A 178 -2.98 -29.30 7.88
C GLU A 178 -4.01 -28.64 8.80
N HIS A 179 -3.53 -28.03 9.89
CA HIS A 179 -4.38 -27.27 10.81
C HIS A 179 -4.89 -26.01 10.09
N VAL A 180 -6.20 -25.96 9.79
CA VAL A 180 -6.85 -24.77 9.21
C VAL A 180 -7.76 -24.11 10.26
N ALA A 181 -7.61 -22.81 10.45
CA ALA A 181 -8.48 -21.96 11.28
C ALA A 181 -8.90 -20.71 10.48
N PRO A 182 -9.96 -19.98 10.89
CA PRO A 182 -11.37 -20.34 10.76
C PRO A 182 -12.09 -19.61 9.60
N ILE A 183 -12.81 -20.41 8.82
CA ILE A 183 -14.10 -20.26 8.09
C ILE A 183 -14.66 -18.85 7.83
N ILE A 184 -14.93 -18.54 6.54
CA ILE A 184 -15.98 -17.61 6.11
C ILE A 184 -17.17 -18.47 5.65
N ASN A 185 -18.31 -18.37 6.33
CA ASN A 185 -19.54 -19.05 5.96
C ASN A 185 -20.19 -18.35 4.75
N LEU A 186 -20.41 -19.09 3.68
CA LEU A 186 -21.31 -18.70 2.60
C LEU A 186 -22.67 -19.34 2.87
N HIS A 187 -23.71 -18.52 2.94
CA HIS A 187 -25.06 -18.94 3.34
C HIS A 187 -25.61 -20.03 2.42
N ASN A 188 -26.32 -21.01 3.00
CA ASN A 188 -26.73 -22.32 2.45
C ASN A 188 -25.66 -23.42 2.35
N CYS A 189 -24.43 -23.20 2.81
CA CYS A 189 -23.49 -24.29 3.08
C CYS A 189 -23.12 -24.28 4.55
N GLU A 190 -23.72 -25.20 5.33
CA GLU A 190 -23.46 -25.34 6.77
C GLU A 190 -22.01 -25.74 7.09
N ASN A 191 -21.20 -26.02 6.07
CA ASN A 191 -19.96 -26.76 6.19
C ASN A 191 -19.01 -26.46 5.00
N CYS A 192 -18.33 -25.31 4.94
CA CYS A 192 -17.29 -25.10 3.92
C CYS A 192 -15.96 -24.60 4.49
N ILE A 193 -14.82 -25.07 3.94
CA ILE A 193 -13.45 -24.59 4.22
C ILE A 193 -12.91 -23.84 3.01
N ILE A 194 -12.19 -22.73 3.25
CA ILE A 194 -11.45 -21.99 2.22
C ILE A 194 -9.97 -22.40 2.24
N ASN A 195 -9.46 -22.91 1.12
CA ASN A 195 -8.03 -23.11 0.89
C ASN A 195 -7.47 -21.98 0.02
N VAL A 196 -6.37 -21.36 0.45
CA VAL A 196 -5.69 -20.29 -0.29
C VAL A 196 -4.37 -20.82 -0.85
N ASN A 197 -4.28 -20.99 -2.17
CA ASN A 197 -3.03 -21.31 -2.84
C ASN A 197 -2.43 -20.03 -3.44
N ILE A 198 -1.22 -19.68 -2.97
CA ILE A 198 -0.44 -18.61 -3.56
C ILE A 198 0.57 -19.26 -4.50
N ALA A 199 0.28 -19.25 -5.81
CA ALA A 199 1.29 -19.58 -6.81
C ALA A 199 2.38 -18.50 -6.76
N LYS A 200 3.64 -18.92 -6.56
CA LYS A 200 4.81 -18.05 -6.64
C LYS A 200 5.25 -17.88 -8.09
#